data_AF-A0A377XNW4-F1
#
_entry.id   AF-A0A377XNW4-F1
#
_cell.length_a   1.000
_cell.length_b   1.000
_cell.length_c   1.000
_cell.angle_alpha   90.00
_cell.angle_beta   90.00
_cell.angle_gamma   90.00
#
_symmetry.space_group_name_H-M   'P 1'
#
loop_
_entity.id
_entity.type
_entity.pdbx_description
1 polymer ?
#
loop_
_entity_poly.entity_id
_entity_poly.type
_entity_poly.pdbx_seq_one_letter_code
_entity_poly.pdbx_strand_id
1 'polypeptide(L)'
;MTKKLLPLLLLSALSAAAHAATPPNTLVVAQGLDDIVSLDPAEANELSSIQTVPSLYQRLVQPDRNNPEKIVPILAESWQADPAAKTLTIKLKPDAKIRLR
;
A
#
# COMPACT_ATOMS: atom_id res chain seq x y z
N MET A 1 18.28 -42.61 -37.18
CA MET A 1 17.45 -42.19 -36.02
C MET A 1 17.93 -40.88 -35.37
N THR A 2 19.16 -40.42 -35.61
CA THR A 2 19.75 -39.19 -35.07
C THR A 2 19.14 -37.87 -35.56
N LYS A 3 18.63 -37.82 -36.79
CA LYS A 3 18.05 -36.57 -37.36
C LYS A 3 16.73 -36.11 -36.72
N LYS A 4 16.02 -37.00 -36.01
CA LYS A 4 14.77 -36.68 -35.28
C LYS A 4 15.01 -36.30 -33.81
N LEU A 5 16.20 -36.63 -33.27
CA LEU A 5 16.57 -36.31 -31.89
C LEU A 5 16.95 -34.83 -31.75
N LEU A 6 17.60 -34.24 -32.76
CA LEU A 6 18.00 -32.84 -32.76
C LEU A 6 16.82 -31.84 -32.67
N PRO A 7 15.73 -31.96 -33.46
CA PRO A 7 14.58 -31.07 -33.32
C PRO A 7 13.84 -31.27 -32.00
N LEU A 8 13.82 -32.49 -31.44
CA LEU A 8 13.19 -32.77 -30.15
C LEU A 8 13.96 -32.13 -28.98
N LEU A 9 15.30 -32.16 -29.04
CA LEU A 9 16.18 -31.51 -28.07
C LEU A 9 16.03 -29.97 -28.13
N LEU A 10 15.94 -29.40 -29.34
CA LEU A 10 15.67 -27.97 -29.54
C LEU A 10 14.30 -27.56 -28.96
N LEU A 11 13.25 -28.35 -29.20
CA LEU A 11 11.92 -28.07 -28.65
C LEU A 11 11.92 -28.11 -27.11
N SER A 12 12.64 -29.08 -26.51
CA SER A 12 12.77 -29.17 -25.05
C SER A 12 13.58 -28.02 -24.43
N ALA A 13 14.57 -27.48 -25.15
CA ALA A 13 15.37 -26.33 -24.71
C ALA A 13 14.61 -25.00 -24.80
N LEU A 14 13.72 -24.85 -25.80
CA LEU A 14 12.81 -23.69 -25.90
C LEU A 14 11.64 -23.75 -24.90
N SER A 15 11.41 -24.91 -24.29
CA SER A 15 10.35 -25.12 -23.28
C SER A 15 10.77 -24.72 -21.87
N ALA A 16 11.86 -23.95 -21.72
CA ALA A 16 12.29 -23.42 -20.43
C ALA A 16 11.10 -22.68 -19.80
N ALA A 17 10.65 -23.16 -18.63
CA ALA A 17 9.49 -22.60 -17.95
C ALA A 17 9.72 -21.11 -17.69
N ALA A 18 8.94 -20.25 -18.35
CA ALA A 18 8.89 -18.83 -18.06
C ALA A 18 8.31 -18.66 -16.65
N HIS A 19 9.18 -18.41 -15.67
CA HIS A 19 8.75 -18.11 -14.31
C HIS A 19 8.35 -16.65 -14.26
N ALA A 20 7.04 -16.39 -14.29
CA ALA A 20 6.48 -15.05 -14.08
C ALA A 20 6.62 -14.66 -12.60
N ALA A 21 7.83 -14.26 -12.20
CA ALA A 21 8.06 -13.71 -10.89
C ALA A 21 7.28 -12.39 -10.75
N THR A 22 6.72 -12.14 -9.56
CA THR A 22 6.14 -10.83 -9.23
C THR A 22 7.21 -9.76 -9.42
N PRO A 23 6.94 -8.68 -10.18
CA PRO A 23 7.87 -7.58 -10.32
C PRO A 23 8.30 -7.05 -8.94
N PRO A 24 9.58 -6.66 -8.75
CA PRO A 24 10.11 -6.29 -7.43
C PRO A 24 9.44 -5.05 -6.82
N ASN A 25 8.71 -4.26 -7.62
CA ASN A 25 7.97 -3.07 -7.21
C ASN A 25 6.45 -3.33 -7.07
N THR A 26 6.02 -4.59 -7.11
CA THR A 26 4.60 -4.97 -7.01
C THR A 26 4.41 -5.85 -5.78
N LEU A 27 3.50 -5.43 -4.90
CA LEU A 27 3.03 -6.26 -3.79
C LEU A 27 1.70 -6.90 -4.19
N VAL A 28 1.62 -8.23 -4.12
CA VAL A 28 0.37 -8.96 -4.35
C VAL A 28 -0.16 -9.44 -3.00
N VAL A 29 -1.39 -9.01 -2.67
CA VAL A 29 -2.09 -9.41 -1.44
C VAL A 29 -3.40 -10.09 -1.84
N ALA A 30 -3.60 -11.32 -1.39
CA ALA A 30 -4.87 -12.03 -1.57
C ALA A 30 -5.75 -11.76 -0.33
N GLN A 31 -6.78 -10.93 -0.51
CA GLN A 31 -7.73 -10.56 0.54
C GLN A 31 -9.14 -10.51 -0.04
N GLY A 32 -10.14 -10.95 0.73
CA GLY A 32 -11.54 -10.71 0.40
C GLY A 32 -11.86 -9.22 0.49
N LEU A 33 -12.53 -8.68 -0.52
CA LEU A 33 -12.96 -7.27 -0.59
C LEU A 33 -14.47 -7.17 -0.81
N ASP A 34 -15.18 -8.29 -0.69
CA ASP A 34 -16.61 -8.43 -0.89
C ASP A 34 -17.45 -7.74 0.20
N ASP A 35 -16.83 -7.48 1.36
CA ASP A 35 -17.44 -6.72 2.45
C ASP A 35 -17.21 -5.20 2.33
N ILE A 36 -16.45 -4.70 1.35
CA ILE A 36 -16.28 -3.24 1.17
C ILE A 36 -17.59 -2.62 0.68
N VAL A 37 -18.16 -1.72 1.49
CA VAL A 37 -19.33 -0.90 1.10
C VAL A 37 -18.90 0.48 0.58
N SER A 38 -17.92 1.11 1.24
CA SER A 38 -17.42 2.45 0.88
C SER A 38 -15.92 2.57 1.08
N LEU A 39 -15.28 3.37 0.21
CA LEU A 39 -13.90 3.84 0.37
C LEU A 39 -13.82 5.32 0.75
N ASP A 40 -14.96 5.98 0.94
CA ASP A 40 -15.00 7.29 1.58
C ASP A 40 -14.61 7.11 3.06
N PRO A 41 -13.52 7.72 3.56
CA PRO A 41 -13.09 7.57 4.95
C PRO A 41 -14.16 7.94 5.99
N ALA A 42 -15.16 8.76 5.64
CA ALA A 42 -16.26 9.12 6.53
C ALA A 42 -17.34 8.03 6.64
N GLU A 43 -17.39 7.10 5.68
CA GLU A 43 -18.42 6.05 5.57
C GLU A 43 -17.82 4.63 5.57
N ALA A 44 -16.49 4.50 5.65
CA ALA A 44 -15.76 3.23 5.67
C ALA A 44 -15.78 2.60 7.07
N ASN A 45 -16.66 1.62 7.28
CA ASN A 45 -16.87 0.99 8.60
C ASN A 45 -16.49 -0.50 8.66
N GLU A 46 -16.21 -1.10 7.51
CA GLU A 46 -15.88 -2.52 7.37
C GLU A 46 -14.37 -2.73 7.51
N LEU A 47 -13.94 -3.92 7.93
CA LEU A 47 -12.53 -4.18 8.22
C LEU A 47 -11.66 -4.01 6.97
N SER A 48 -12.11 -4.53 5.84
CA SER A 48 -11.42 -4.39 4.55
C SER A 48 -11.33 -2.94 4.08
N SER A 49 -12.38 -2.14 4.29
CA SER A 49 -12.40 -0.70 4.01
C SER A 49 -11.36 0.04 4.87
N ILE A 50 -11.36 -0.20 6.19
CA ILE A 50 -10.41 0.41 7.15
C ILE A 50 -8.96 0.06 6.81
N GLN A 51 -8.70 -1.15 6.34
CA GLN A 51 -7.37 -1.58 5.91
C GLN A 51 -6.94 -0.97 4.56
N THR A 52 -7.90 -0.71 3.67
CA THR A 52 -7.64 -0.20 2.31
C THR A 52 -7.46 1.32 2.28
N VAL A 53 -8.28 2.07 3.02
CA VAL A 53 -8.28 3.55 3.06
C VAL A 53 -6.89 4.17 3.29
N PRO A 54 -6.02 3.68 4.19
CA PRO A 54 -4.67 4.22 4.39
C PRO A 54 -3.74 4.11 3.17
N SER A 55 -4.06 3.25 2.21
CA SER A 55 -3.32 3.16 0.93
C SER A 55 -3.77 4.23 -0.08
N LEU A 56 -4.94 4.83 0.13
CA LEU A 56 -5.56 5.83 -0.75
C LEU A 56 -5.47 7.24 -0.19
N TYR A 57 -5.64 7.41 1.12
CA TYR A 57 -5.69 8.67 1.83
C TYR A 57 -4.56 8.80 2.84
N GLN A 58 -4.04 10.01 2.97
CA GLN A 58 -2.96 10.31 3.91
C GLN A 58 -3.50 10.98 5.18
N ARG A 59 -3.08 10.47 6.34
CA ARG A 59 -3.44 11.02 7.67
C ARG A 59 -2.49 12.16 8.08
N LEU A 60 -2.89 12.94 9.07
CA LEU A 60 -2.02 13.94 9.71
C LEU A 60 -0.82 13.29 10.39
N VAL A 61 -1.09 12.23 11.16
CA VAL A 61 -0.12 11.41 11.89
C VAL A 61 -0.52 9.94 11.79
N GLN A 62 0.38 9.03 12.12
CA GLN A 62 0.07 7.60 12.23
C GLN A 62 0.97 6.89 13.25
N PRO A 63 0.64 5.66 13.69
CA PRO A 63 1.55 4.83 14.47
C PRO A 63 2.86 4.52 13.72
N ASP A 64 3.98 4.49 14.43
CA ASP A 64 5.25 4.03 13.88
C ASP A 64 5.16 2.53 13.52
N ARG A 65 5.78 2.17 12.39
CA ARG A 65 5.72 0.80 11.86
C ARG A 65 6.39 -0.23 12.77
N ASN A 66 7.45 0.17 13.47
CA ASN A 66 8.25 -0.72 14.32
C ASN A 66 7.86 -0.60 15.80
N ASN A 67 7.27 0.52 16.21
CA ASN A 67 6.73 0.72 17.56
C ASN A 67 5.38 1.47 17.52
N PRO A 68 4.25 0.74 17.44
CA PRO A 68 2.93 1.34 17.31
C PRO A 68 2.48 2.27 18.46
N GLU A 69 3.13 2.22 19.64
CA GLU A 69 2.85 3.14 20.74
C GLU A 69 3.32 4.58 20.42
N LYS A 70 4.26 4.72 19.48
CA LYS A 70 4.76 6.02 19.04
C LYS A 70 3.95 6.55 17.87
N ILE A 71 3.45 7.77 18.01
CA ILE A 71 2.77 8.49 16.93
C ILE A 71 3.80 9.34 16.16
N VAL A 72 3.86 9.17 14.85
CA VAL A 72 4.82 9.82 13.96
C VAL A 72 4.14 10.76 12.96
N PRO A 73 4.80 11.86 12.56
CA PRO A 73 4.28 12.82 11.57
C PRO A 73 4.15 12.19 10.17
N ILE A 74 3.05 12.50 9.48
CA ILE A 74 2.82 12.11 8.08
C ILE A 74 2.54 13.33 7.22
N LEU A 75 1.32 13.87 7.22
CA LEU A 75 1.00 15.14 6.55
C LEU A 75 1.33 16.34 7.44
N ALA A 76 1.23 16.17 8.77
CA ALA A 76 1.70 17.16 9.72
C ALA A 76 3.23 17.20 9.74
N GLU A 77 3.79 18.40 9.75
CA GLU A 77 5.19 18.68 10.10
C GLU A 77 5.35 18.70 11.62
N SER A 78 4.41 19.34 12.33
CA SER A 78 4.37 19.40 13.78
C SER A 78 2.95 19.64 14.29
N TRP A 79 2.71 19.38 15.57
CA TRP A 79 1.48 19.72 16.25
C TRP A 79 1.75 20.14 17.70
N GLN A 80 0.93 21.04 18.23
CA GLN A 80 1.04 21.56 19.59
C GLN A 80 -0.37 21.70 20.18
N ALA A 81 -0.61 21.01 21.30
CA ALA A 81 -1.80 21.25 22.11
C ALA A 81 -1.56 22.45 23.03
N ASP A 82 -2.61 23.23 23.31
CA ASP A 82 -2.58 24.25 24.34
C ASP A 82 -2.57 23.61 25.75
N PRO A 83 -2.16 24.34 26.80
CA PRO A 83 -2.11 23.80 28.17
C PRO A 83 -3.45 23.27 28.69
N ALA A 84 -4.57 23.81 28.19
CA ALA A 84 -5.92 23.38 28.58
C ALA A 84 -6.47 22.22 27.74
N ALA A 85 -5.72 21.73 26.74
CA ALA A 85 -6.11 20.68 25.80
C ALA A 85 -7.44 20.93 25.05
N LYS A 86 -7.74 22.19 24.76
CA LYS A 86 -8.92 22.63 24.01
C LYS A 86 -8.60 23.06 22.57
N THR A 87 -7.33 23.32 22.27
CA THR A 87 -6.88 23.73 20.94
C THR A 87 -5.67 22.90 20.53
N LEU A 88 -5.73 22.35 19.32
CA LEU A 88 -4.62 21.66 18.68
C LEU A 88 -4.21 22.45 17.43
N THR A 89 -3.02 23.04 17.45
CA THR A 89 -2.44 23.70 16.28
C THR A 89 -1.59 22.70 15.51
N ILE A 90 -1.84 22.55 14.21
CA ILE A 90 -1.14 21.58 13.35
C ILE A 90 -0.49 22.34 12.21
N LYS A 91 0.82 22.21 12.07
CA LYS A 91 1.57 22.73 10.92
C LYS A 91 1.64 21.63 9.88
N LEU A 92 1.14 21.88 8.67
CA LEU A 92 1.24 20.93 7.56
C LEU A 92 2.58 21.07 6.84
N LYS A 93 3.06 19.97 6.25
CA LYS A 93 4.24 20.00 5.38
C LYS A 93 4.03 20.95 4.20
N PRO A 94 5.00 21.81 3.86
CA PRO A 94 4.84 22.84 2.83
C PRO A 94 4.71 22.27 1.40
N ASP A 95 5.16 21.04 1.18
CA ASP A 95 5.14 20.35 -0.11
C ASP A 95 3.97 19.36 -0.23
N ALA A 96 3.02 19.38 0.71
CA ALA A 96 1.80 18.59 0.65
C ALA A 96 1.04 18.83 -0.65
N LYS A 97 0.76 17.76 -1.40
CA LYS A 97 0.05 17.80 -2.68
C LYS A 97 -1.11 16.82 -2.68
N ILE A 98 -2.24 17.27 -3.19
CA ILE A 98 -3.33 16.38 -3.55
C ILE A 98 -2.97 15.73 -4.88
N ARG A 99 -2.98 14.39 -4.91
CA ARG A 99 -2.71 13.64 -6.13
C ARG A 99 -4.00 13.46 -6.91
N LEU A 100 -4.35 14.46 -7.71
CA LEU A 100 -5.35 14.32 -8.76
C LEU A 100 -4.63 13.69 -9.96
N ARG A 101 -5.01 12.47 -10.33
CA ARG A 101 -4.74 12.01 -11.70
C ARG A 101 -5.85 12.52 -12.60
#